data_AF-Q10P20-F1
#
_entry.id   AF-Q10P20-F1
#
_cell.length_a   1.000
_cell.length_b   1.000
_cell.length_c   1.000
_cell.angle_alpha   90.00
_cell.angle_beta   90.00
_cell.angle_gamma   90.00
#
_symmetry.space_group_name_H-M   'P 1'
#
loop_
_entity.id
_entity.type
_entity.pdbx_description
1 polymer ?
#
loop_
_entity_poly.entity_id
_entity_poly.type
_entity_poly.pdbx_seq_one_letter_code
_entity_poly.pdbx_strand_id
1 'polypeptide(L)'
;MQAISELTHGKKEEVSRTEFQEVLSDILLGMAAGLKRDPIVILRIDGEDLRDFVDSPRYEPEAAAIFSKIGSEDMSLRQCLLAALQLLNVDNGMPPASDPWVAENIIEPALQKLPAGQLEQPASQDIFLEQLKKLLSNIAERLQEQPVIVAHTENTFDGSCVKRLLDNKFELDKLLDSVWKDVLIEHKNKGSRECLIAALDKMADAAGLPPYGAVNQVDAVVNEALKTVNADERTAVDEAGFKKLLTDILRAVMMQLNRQPIFVSNSTVVHEPLFSSSAILSSPPVKSSPSE
;
A
#
# COMPACT_ATOMS: atom_id res chain seq x y z
N MET A 1 -0.78 -14.22 -22.94
CA MET A 1 -1.87 -14.32 -23.93
C MET A 1 -3.04 -13.37 -23.61
N GLN A 2 -3.36 -13.09 -22.35
CA GLN A 2 -4.56 -12.32 -21.98
C GLN A 2 -4.51 -10.82 -22.37
N ALA A 3 -3.35 -10.16 -22.27
CA ALA A 3 -3.22 -8.76 -22.69
C ALA A 3 -3.47 -8.56 -24.20
N ILE A 4 -3.10 -9.54 -25.03
CA ILE A 4 -3.32 -9.47 -26.49
C ILE A 4 -4.81 -9.62 -26.81
N SER A 5 -5.55 -10.47 -26.08
CA SER A 5 -6.99 -10.61 -26.32
C SER A 5 -7.82 -9.40 -25.88
N GLU A 6 -7.36 -8.65 -24.87
CA GLU A 6 -7.98 -7.38 -24.48
C GLU A 6 -7.72 -6.30 -25.53
N LEU A 7 -6.49 -6.20 -26.05
CA LEU A 7 -6.16 -5.28 -27.15
C LEU A 7 -7.02 -5.54 -28.39
N THR A 8 -7.27 -6.81 -28.73
CA THR A 8 -8.01 -7.15 -29.96
C THR A 8 -9.52 -7.32 -29.78
N HIS A 9 -10.09 -6.97 -28.61
CA HIS A 9 -11.53 -7.14 -28.32
C HIS A 9 -12.07 -8.55 -28.65
N GLY A 10 -11.24 -9.59 -28.50
CA GLY A 10 -11.59 -10.96 -28.86
C GLY A 10 -11.68 -11.28 -30.36
N LYS A 11 -11.31 -10.35 -31.25
CA LYS A 11 -11.16 -10.62 -32.68
C LYS A 11 -9.73 -11.05 -32.97
N LYS A 12 -9.53 -12.02 -33.87
CA LYS A 12 -8.21 -12.35 -34.44
C LYS A 12 -7.80 -11.31 -35.49
N GLU A 13 -7.93 -10.03 -35.16
CA GLU A 13 -7.48 -8.93 -36.02
C GLU A 13 -6.08 -8.50 -35.53
N GLU A 14 -5.14 -8.37 -36.47
CA GLU A 14 -3.83 -7.80 -36.19
C GLU A 14 -4.02 -6.34 -35.75
N VAL A 15 -3.53 -6.00 -34.56
CA VAL A 15 -3.53 -4.60 -34.08
C VAL A 15 -2.57 -3.80 -34.96
N SER A 16 -3.01 -2.64 -35.44
CA SER A 16 -2.12 -1.77 -36.22
C SER A 16 -0.96 -1.28 -35.34
N ARG A 17 0.21 -1.04 -35.94
CA ARG A 17 1.36 -0.49 -35.20
C ARG A 17 0.99 0.81 -34.47
N THR A 18 0.18 1.65 -35.10
CA THR A 18 -0.28 2.93 -34.54
C THR A 18 -1.14 2.70 -33.31
N GLU A 19 -2.17 1.85 -33.41
CA GLU A 19 -3.06 1.53 -32.29
C GLU A 19 -2.29 0.91 -31.11
N PHE A 20 -1.37 -0.01 -31.38
CA PHE A 20 -0.52 -0.58 -30.33
C PHE A 20 0.35 0.49 -29.66
N GLN A 21 0.93 1.41 -30.42
CA GLN A 21 1.74 2.51 -29.89
C GLN A 21 0.92 3.49 -29.05
N GLU A 22 -0.29 3.83 -29.48
CA GLU A 22 -1.21 4.69 -28.75
C GLU A 22 -1.61 4.05 -27.42
N VAL A 23 -2.07 2.79 -27.43
CA VAL A 23 -2.47 2.09 -26.20
C VAL A 23 -1.29 1.90 -25.25
N LEU A 24 -0.12 1.52 -25.76
CA LEU A 24 1.09 1.39 -24.93
C LEU A 24 1.48 2.75 -24.32
N SER A 25 1.38 3.83 -25.09
CA SER A 25 1.64 5.18 -24.59
C SER A 25 0.68 5.55 -23.46
N ASP A 26 -0.62 5.31 -23.62
CA ASP A 26 -1.63 5.59 -22.61
C ASP A 26 -1.39 4.79 -21.32
N ILE A 27 -1.02 3.51 -21.44
CA ILE A 27 -0.67 2.67 -20.30
C ILE A 27 0.57 3.23 -19.57
N LEU A 28 1.64 3.55 -20.30
CA LEU A 28 2.87 4.08 -19.70
C LEU A 28 2.65 5.46 -19.06
N LEU A 29 1.83 6.32 -19.66
CA LEU A 29 1.44 7.60 -19.09
C LEU A 29 0.61 7.41 -17.82
N GLY A 30 -0.32 6.46 -17.81
CA GLY A 30 -1.09 6.08 -16.63
C GLY A 30 -0.21 5.56 -15.49
N MET A 31 0.75 4.69 -15.79
CA MET A 31 1.73 4.20 -14.81
C MET A 31 2.61 5.33 -14.27
N ALA A 32 3.09 6.23 -15.14
CA ALA A 32 3.89 7.37 -14.73
C ALA A 32 3.10 8.34 -13.85
N ALA A 33 1.83 8.59 -14.16
CA ALA A 33 0.94 9.39 -13.33
C ALA A 33 0.70 8.74 -11.96
N GLY A 34 0.46 7.42 -11.94
CA GLY A 34 0.30 6.63 -10.72
C GLY A 34 1.55 6.69 -9.82
N LEU A 35 2.73 6.44 -10.36
CA LEU A 35 4.00 6.52 -9.62
C LEU A 35 4.36 7.95 -9.18
N LYS A 36 3.90 8.96 -9.92
CA LYS A 36 4.06 10.37 -9.51
C LYS A 36 3.17 10.70 -8.31
N ARG A 37 1.98 10.10 -8.23
CA ARG A 37 1.03 10.29 -7.13
C ARG A 37 1.44 9.50 -5.90
N ASP A 38 1.74 8.22 -6.09
CA ASP A 38 2.09 7.26 -5.04
C ASP A 38 3.49 6.69 -5.33
N PRO A 39 4.56 7.41 -4.95
CA PRO A 39 5.93 7.02 -5.29
C PRO A 39 6.35 5.74 -4.59
N ILE A 40 7.12 4.91 -5.30
CA ILE A 40 7.80 3.74 -4.76
C ILE A 40 9.26 4.12 -4.51
N VAL A 41 9.65 4.15 -3.24
CA VAL A 41 11.03 4.42 -2.81
C VAL A 41 11.78 3.10 -2.77
N ILE A 42 12.93 3.02 -3.44
CA ILE A 42 13.82 1.86 -3.39
C ILE A 42 14.90 2.14 -2.35
N LEU A 43 14.82 1.44 -1.23
CA LEU A 43 15.74 1.54 -0.11
C LEU A 43 16.77 0.42 -0.17
N ARG A 44 18.04 0.74 0.06
CA ARG A 44 19.08 -0.25 0.32
C ARG A 44 19.36 -0.27 1.82
N ILE A 45 18.95 -1.33 2.48
CA ILE A 45 19.11 -1.51 3.92
C ILE A 45 20.39 -2.32 4.16
N ASP A 46 21.43 -1.66 4.63
CA ASP A 46 22.76 -2.24 4.87
C ASP A 46 23.19 -2.25 6.34
N GLY A 47 22.24 -1.94 7.24
CA GLY A 47 22.45 -1.97 8.68
C GLY A 47 23.00 -0.67 9.28
N GLU A 48 23.31 0.37 8.49
CA GLU A 48 23.72 1.68 9.02
C GLU A 48 22.58 2.31 9.85
N ASP A 49 21.40 2.51 9.25
CA ASP A 49 20.24 3.08 9.93
C ASP A 49 19.81 2.27 11.17
N LEU A 50 19.94 0.94 11.12
CA LEU A 50 19.62 0.07 12.26
C LEU A 50 20.58 0.26 13.42
N ARG A 51 21.87 0.46 13.12
CA ARG A 51 22.90 0.74 14.12
C ARG A 51 22.67 2.10 14.75
N ASP A 52 22.40 3.11 13.93
CA ASP A 52 22.06 4.46 14.38
C ASP A 52 20.83 4.45 15.29
N PHE A 53 19.79 3.69 14.93
CA PHE A 53 18.62 3.50 15.78
C PHE A 53 18.98 2.89 17.14
N VAL A 54 19.75 1.80 17.16
CA VAL A 54 20.18 1.09 18.38
C VAL A 54 21.03 1.96 19.31
N ASP A 55 21.83 2.86 18.76
CA ASP A 55 22.69 3.80 19.51
C ASP A 55 21.97 5.10 19.87
N SER A 56 20.80 5.37 19.29
CA SER A 56 20.00 6.56 19.55
C SER A 56 19.26 6.50 20.90
N PRO A 57 18.88 7.66 21.48
CA PRO A 57 18.02 7.71 22.67
C PRO A 57 16.59 7.22 22.42
N ARG A 58 16.22 6.91 21.17
CA ARG A 58 14.90 6.37 20.81
C ARG A 58 14.77 4.87 21.11
N TYR A 59 15.88 4.15 21.16
CA TYR A 59 15.89 2.69 21.29
C TYR A 59 15.09 2.20 22.51
N GLU A 60 15.51 2.60 23.72
CA GLU A 60 14.90 2.15 24.98
C GLU A 60 13.38 2.41 25.07
N PRO A 61 12.88 3.65 24.84
CA PRO A 61 11.44 3.91 24.92
C PRO A 61 10.63 3.17 23.86
N GLU A 62 11.14 3.04 22.63
CA GLU A 62 10.45 2.30 21.57
C GLU A 62 10.42 0.79 21.87
N ALA A 63 11.55 0.21 22.31
CA ALA A 63 11.64 -1.20 22.66
C ALA A 63 10.75 -1.55 23.87
N ALA A 64 10.67 -0.69 24.88
CA ALA A 64 9.77 -0.88 26.02
C ALA A 64 8.29 -0.80 25.61
N ALA A 65 7.95 0.10 24.69
CA ALA A 65 6.59 0.19 24.13
C ALA A 65 6.23 -1.05 23.28
N ILE A 66 7.19 -1.58 22.51
CA ILE A 66 7.04 -2.83 21.76
C ILE A 66 6.79 -4.01 22.71
N PHE A 67 7.61 -4.16 23.76
CA PHE A 67 7.44 -5.21 24.76
C PHE A 67 6.04 -5.18 25.39
N SER A 68 5.57 -3.98 25.75
CA SER A 68 4.23 -3.76 26.33
C SER A 68 3.10 -4.14 25.36
N LYS A 69 3.27 -3.94 24.05
CA LYS A 69 2.29 -4.29 23.01
C LYS A 69 2.21 -5.79 22.75
N ILE A 70 3.35 -6.49 22.79
CA ILE A 70 3.42 -7.93 22.52
C ILE A 70 2.65 -8.71 23.61
N GLY A 71 2.75 -8.26 24.87
CA GLY A 71 2.19 -8.96 26.03
C GLY A 71 3.02 -10.20 26.37
N SER A 72 3.42 -10.34 27.63
CA SER A 72 4.49 -11.27 27.99
C SER A 72 4.02 -12.58 28.63
N GLU A 73 2.73 -12.79 28.87
CA GLU A 73 2.32 -13.75 29.92
C GLU A 73 2.65 -15.23 29.65
N ASP A 74 2.96 -15.67 28.42
CA ASP A 74 3.39 -17.05 28.15
C ASP A 74 4.43 -17.21 27.01
N MET A 75 5.03 -16.11 26.55
CA MET A 75 5.99 -16.16 25.44
C MET A 75 7.43 -16.37 25.92
N SER A 76 8.15 -17.26 25.22
CA SER A 76 9.60 -17.36 25.40
C SER A 76 10.29 -16.10 24.89
N LEU A 77 11.49 -15.81 25.39
CA LEU A 77 12.29 -14.69 24.92
C LEU A 77 12.49 -14.72 23.40
N ARG A 78 12.69 -15.90 22.80
CA ARG A 78 12.76 -16.06 21.34
C ARG A 78 11.51 -15.53 20.64
N GLN A 79 10.33 -15.91 21.12
CA GLN A 79 9.06 -15.48 20.54
C GLN A 79 8.86 -13.98 20.71
N CYS A 80 9.18 -13.42 21.87
CA CYS A 80 9.12 -11.97 22.12
C CYS A 80 10.05 -11.21 21.17
N LEU A 81 11.29 -11.67 20.97
CA LEU A 81 12.25 -11.04 20.07
C LEU A 81 11.77 -11.08 18.61
N LEU A 82 11.30 -12.23 18.14
CA LEU A 82 10.77 -12.35 16.77
C LEU A 82 9.52 -11.49 16.56
N ALA A 83 8.62 -11.44 17.54
CA ALA A 83 7.44 -10.56 17.50
C ALA A 83 7.84 -9.07 17.48
N ALA A 84 8.89 -8.70 18.21
CA ALA A 84 9.43 -7.34 18.20
C ALA A 84 9.98 -6.96 16.81
N LEU A 85 10.68 -7.87 16.13
CA LEU A 85 11.16 -7.65 14.77
C LEU A 85 10.02 -7.43 13.76
N GLN A 86 8.83 -7.99 13.99
CA GLN A 86 7.65 -7.72 13.15
C GLN A 86 7.06 -6.31 13.35
N LEU A 87 7.40 -5.64 14.45
CA LEU A 87 6.93 -4.29 14.77
C LEU A 87 7.95 -3.20 14.42
N LEU A 88 9.20 -3.58 14.13
CA LEU A 88 10.22 -2.70 13.58
C LEU A 88 10.10 -2.65 12.06
N ASN A 89 10.36 -1.48 11.48
CA ASN A 89 10.18 -1.24 10.06
C ASN A 89 11.42 -0.56 9.45
N VAL A 90 11.28 -0.07 8.23
CA VAL A 90 12.37 0.60 7.51
C VAL A 90 12.82 1.90 8.17
N ASP A 91 11.97 2.57 8.96
CA ASP A 91 12.33 3.77 9.75
C ASP A 91 13.31 3.45 10.88
N ASN A 92 13.31 2.19 11.33
CA ASN A 92 14.30 1.66 12.28
C ASN A 92 15.51 1.05 11.56
N GLY A 93 15.59 1.11 10.22
CA GLY A 93 16.61 0.43 9.43
C GLY A 93 16.42 -1.09 9.31
N MET A 94 15.21 -1.60 9.60
CA MET A 94 14.91 -3.03 9.56
C MET A 94 14.18 -3.39 8.25
N PRO A 95 14.66 -4.37 7.45
CA PRO A 95 13.86 -4.90 6.35
C PRO A 95 12.64 -5.68 6.88
N PRO A 96 11.58 -5.88 6.07
CA PRO A 96 10.39 -6.62 6.50
C PRO A 96 10.74 -7.99 7.09
N ALA A 97 10.58 -8.16 8.39
CA ALA A 97 10.93 -9.40 9.09
C ALA A 97 9.99 -10.59 8.75
N SER A 98 8.87 -10.30 8.08
CA SER A 98 7.94 -11.30 7.55
C SER A 98 8.39 -11.91 6.22
N ASP A 99 9.37 -11.29 5.54
CA ASP A 99 9.92 -11.85 4.30
C ASP A 99 10.71 -13.14 4.61
N PRO A 100 10.41 -14.28 3.95
CA PRO A 100 11.07 -15.55 4.24
C PRO A 100 12.59 -15.52 4.06
N TRP A 101 13.08 -14.77 3.07
CA TRP A 101 14.50 -14.69 2.80
C TRP A 101 15.21 -13.88 3.89
N VAL A 102 14.59 -12.79 4.36
CA VAL A 102 15.10 -12.00 5.50
C VAL A 102 15.14 -12.85 6.77
N ALA A 103 14.08 -13.62 7.03
CA ALA A 103 14.03 -14.51 8.18
C ALA A 103 15.16 -15.55 8.16
N GLU A 104 15.41 -16.18 7.02
CA GLU A 104 16.41 -17.25 6.87
C GLU A 104 17.85 -16.74 6.80
N ASN A 105 18.12 -15.63 6.10
CA ASN A 105 19.48 -15.20 5.76
C ASN A 105 20.03 -14.10 6.68
N ILE A 106 19.14 -13.32 7.31
CA ILE A 106 19.50 -12.20 8.17
C ILE A 106 19.16 -12.49 9.63
N ILE A 107 17.90 -12.82 9.93
CA ILE A 107 17.41 -12.93 11.31
C ILE A 107 17.93 -14.20 11.99
N GLU A 108 17.74 -15.38 11.39
CA GLU A 108 18.14 -16.64 12.02
C GLU A 108 19.66 -16.71 12.31
N PRO A 109 20.57 -16.29 11.40
CA PRO A 109 21.99 -16.23 11.71
C PRO A 109 22.34 -15.22 12.82
N ALA A 110 21.64 -14.09 12.88
CA ALA A 110 21.83 -13.11 13.95
C ALA A 110 21.33 -13.62 15.31
N LEU A 111 20.25 -14.41 15.32
CA LEU A 111 19.68 -15.05 16.49
C LEU A 111 20.59 -16.16 17.04
N GLN A 112 21.27 -16.92 16.18
CA GLN A 112 22.21 -17.96 16.56
C GLN A 112 23.43 -17.44 17.35
N LYS A 113 23.76 -16.15 17.21
CA LYS A 113 24.82 -15.50 18.01
C LYS A 113 24.39 -15.24 19.46
N LEU A 114 23.09 -15.34 19.79
CA LEU A 114 22.61 -15.16 21.15
C LEU A 114 22.71 -16.46 21.98
N PRO A 115 22.83 -16.38 23.32
CA PRO A 115 22.90 -17.56 24.17
C PRO A 115 21.60 -18.38 24.12
N ALA A 116 21.65 -19.57 23.50
CA ALA A 116 20.48 -20.44 23.31
C ALA A 116 19.71 -20.74 24.61
N GLY A 117 20.40 -20.89 25.74
CA GLY A 117 19.76 -21.17 27.04
C GLY A 117 18.89 -20.04 27.60
N GLN A 118 19.09 -18.79 27.17
CA GLN A 118 18.25 -17.65 27.58
C GLN A 118 17.01 -17.50 26.69
N LEU A 119 17.09 -17.94 25.44
CA LEU A 119 16.02 -17.78 24.45
C LEU A 119 14.74 -18.55 24.80
N GLU A 120 14.87 -19.65 25.54
CA GLU A 120 13.74 -20.48 25.99
C GLU A 120 13.14 -20.04 27.33
N GLN A 121 13.72 -19.03 27.99
CA GLN A 121 13.21 -18.53 29.27
C GLN A 121 12.07 -17.52 29.05
N PRO A 122 11.16 -17.38 30.02
CA PRO A 122 10.18 -16.29 30.01
C PRO A 122 10.88 -14.93 29.91
N ALA A 123 10.36 -14.05 29.06
CA ALA A 123 10.95 -12.73 28.86
C ALA A 123 10.57 -11.79 30.03
N SER A 124 11.57 -11.31 30.78
CA SER A 124 11.43 -10.07 31.55
C SER A 124 11.76 -8.88 30.66
N GLN A 125 11.24 -7.70 30.99
CA GLN A 125 11.50 -6.49 30.22
C GLN A 125 13.00 -6.18 30.12
N ASP A 126 13.75 -6.24 31.24
CA ASP A 126 15.19 -5.94 31.24
C ASP A 126 15.98 -6.90 30.34
N ILE A 127 15.68 -8.20 30.43
CA ILE A 127 16.33 -9.22 29.59
C ILE A 127 15.94 -9.01 28.12
N PHE A 128 14.68 -8.71 27.84
CA PHE A 128 14.21 -8.43 26.49
C PHE A 128 14.95 -7.23 25.88
N LEU A 129 15.05 -6.11 26.59
CA LEU A 129 15.73 -4.90 26.12
C LEU A 129 17.21 -5.16 25.83
N GLU A 130 17.91 -5.87 26.72
CA GLU A 130 19.32 -6.18 26.52
C GLU A 130 19.53 -7.12 25.30
N GLN A 131 18.69 -8.14 25.17
CA GLN A 131 18.86 -9.16 24.13
C GLN A 131 18.36 -8.69 22.76
N LEU A 132 17.32 -7.84 22.71
CA LEU A 132 16.91 -7.18 21.48
C LEU A 132 18.04 -6.27 20.97
N LYS A 133 18.70 -5.52 21.86
CA LYS A 133 19.81 -4.63 21.48
C LYS A 133 20.94 -5.41 20.79
N LYS A 134 21.33 -6.54 21.38
CA LYS A 134 22.33 -7.45 20.81
C LYS A 134 21.86 -8.05 19.50
N LEU A 135 20.60 -8.47 19.41
CA LEU A 135 20.02 -9.03 18.18
C LEU A 135 20.05 -8.01 17.04
N LEU A 136 19.59 -6.79 17.26
CA LEU A 136 19.59 -5.73 16.24
C LEU A 136 21.02 -5.37 15.82
N SER A 137 21.97 -5.36 16.75
CA SER A 137 23.40 -5.17 16.43
C SER A 137 23.94 -6.29 15.55
N ASN A 138 23.60 -7.55 15.86
CA ASN A 138 23.97 -8.71 15.05
C ASN A 138 23.31 -8.67 13.66
N ILE A 139 22.07 -8.22 13.57
CA ILE A 139 21.35 -8.02 12.30
C ILE A 139 22.05 -6.93 11.48
N ALA A 140 22.42 -5.81 12.08
CA ALA A 140 23.13 -4.73 11.41
C ALA A 140 24.48 -5.20 10.82
N GLU A 141 25.23 -6.04 11.53
CA GLU A 141 26.44 -6.68 10.98
C GLU A 141 26.13 -7.57 9.77
N ARG A 142 25.05 -8.36 9.83
CA ARG A 142 24.64 -9.23 8.72
C ARG A 142 24.18 -8.44 7.50
N LEU A 143 23.48 -7.33 7.70
CA LEU A 143 23.06 -6.42 6.63
C LEU A 143 24.23 -5.68 5.99
N GLN A 144 25.30 -5.43 6.74
CA GLN A 144 26.52 -4.84 6.19
C GLN A 144 27.21 -5.79 5.20
N GLU A 145 27.22 -7.09 5.52
CA GLU A 145 27.73 -8.14 4.64
C GLU A 145 26.77 -8.43 3.47
N GLN A 146 25.46 -8.41 3.74
CA GLN A 146 24.42 -8.75 2.80
C GLN A 146 23.25 -7.74 2.86
N PRO A 147 23.39 -6.60 2.15
CA PRO A 147 22.35 -5.58 2.12
C PRO A 147 21.07 -6.09 1.49
N VAL A 148 19.94 -5.57 1.95
CA VAL A 148 18.61 -5.92 1.45
C VAL A 148 18.03 -4.74 0.69
N ILE A 149 17.54 -4.98 -0.53
CA ILE A 149 16.80 -3.97 -1.28
C ILE A 149 15.33 -4.08 -0.94
N VAL A 150 14.70 -2.97 -0.56
CA VAL A 150 13.30 -2.89 -0.18
C VAL A 150 12.60 -1.86 -1.04
N ALA A 151 11.48 -2.24 -1.65
CA ALA A 151 10.54 -1.32 -2.25
C ALA A 151 9.55 -0.87 -1.17
N HIS A 152 9.51 0.42 -0.93
CA HIS A 152 8.74 1.05 0.12
C HIS A 152 7.77 2.07 -0.45
N THR A 153 6.56 2.12 0.11
CA THR A 153 5.52 3.07 -0.25
C THR A 153 4.93 3.67 1.01
N GLU A 154 4.69 4.97 0.98
CA GLU A 154 4.01 5.70 2.05
C GLU A 154 2.91 6.56 1.46
N ASN A 155 1.71 6.42 2.00
CA ASN A 155 0.57 7.22 1.63
C ASN A 155 0.01 7.89 2.87
N THR A 156 -0.25 9.19 2.75
CA THR A 156 -0.92 9.98 3.80
C THR A 156 -2.26 10.46 3.29
N PHE A 157 -3.33 10.08 3.98
CA PHE A 157 -4.69 10.53 3.71
C PHE A 157 -5.08 11.59 4.76
N ASP A 158 -4.90 12.85 4.42
CA ASP A 158 -5.13 14.02 5.30
C ASP A 158 -6.33 14.89 4.86
N GLY A 159 -7.03 14.48 3.79
CA GLY A 159 -8.15 15.21 3.21
C GLY A 159 -7.77 16.43 2.36
N SER A 160 -6.47 16.72 2.16
CA SER A 160 -6.01 17.85 1.35
C SER A 160 -6.41 17.73 -0.13
N CYS A 161 -6.34 16.53 -0.71
CA CYS A 161 -6.82 16.23 -2.05
C CYS A 161 -8.33 16.45 -2.18
N VAL A 162 -9.11 15.95 -1.20
CA VAL A 162 -10.57 16.15 -1.15
C VAL A 162 -10.90 17.64 -1.05
N LYS A 163 -10.19 18.39 -0.20
CA LYS A 163 -10.35 19.84 -0.07
C LYS A 163 -10.09 20.55 -1.39
N ARG A 164 -8.98 20.23 -2.06
CA ARG A 164 -8.61 20.80 -3.37
C ARG A 164 -9.68 20.52 -4.44
N LEU A 165 -10.28 19.33 -4.43
CA LEU A 165 -11.41 19.00 -5.31
C LEU A 165 -12.64 19.84 -4.97
N LEU A 166 -13.00 19.95 -3.69
CA LEU A 166 -14.16 20.74 -3.23
C LEU A 166 -14.00 22.25 -3.50
N ASP A 167 -12.78 22.77 -3.41
CA ASP A 167 -12.47 24.17 -3.70
C ASP A 167 -12.50 24.49 -5.22
N ASN A 168 -12.38 23.46 -6.07
CA ASN A 168 -12.49 23.58 -7.52
C ASN A 168 -13.88 23.18 -8.04
N LYS A 169 -14.81 24.14 -7.98
CA LYS A 169 -16.21 23.94 -8.38
C LYS A 169 -16.37 23.35 -9.79
N PHE A 170 -15.57 23.80 -10.75
CA PHE A 170 -15.69 23.33 -12.14
C PHE A 170 -15.34 21.85 -12.28
N GLU A 171 -14.20 21.43 -11.70
CA GLU A 171 -13.80 20.02 -11.73
C GLU A 171 -14.75 19.14 -10.93
N LEU A 172 -15.23 19.61 -9.78
CA LEU A 172 -16.23 18.91 -8.98
C LEU A 172 -17.53 18.70 -9.76
N ASP A 173 -18.11 19.76 -10.33
CA ASP A 173 -19.37 19.70 -11.08
C ASP A 173 -19.23 18.76 -12.29
N LYS A 174 -18.11 18.85 -13.04
CA LYS A 174 -17.81 17.96 -14.16
C LYS A 174 -17.69 16.49 -13.75
N LEU A 175 -17.01 16.22 -12.64
CA LEU A 175 -16.85 14.87 -12.11
C LEU A 175 -18.19 14.29 -11.65
N LEU A 176 -18.99 15.08 -10.94
CA LEU A 176 -20.34 14.72 -10.51
C LEU A 176 -21.27 14.44 -11.69
N ASP A 177 -21.19 15.22 -12.77
CA ASP A 177 -21.91 14.98 -14.03
C ASP A 177 -21.52 13.64 -14.66
N SER A 178 -20.22 13.31 -14.67
CA SER A 178 -19.72 12.04 -15.22
C SER A 178 -20.23 10.86 -14.39
N VAL A 179 -20.04 10.92 -13.07
CA VAL A 179 -20.45 9.85 -12.15
C VAL A 179 -21.96 9.61 -12.23
N TRP A 180 -22.77 10.67 -12.31
CA TRP A 180 -24.21 10.55 -12.47
C TRP A 180 -24.63 9.78 -13.74
N LYS A 181 -23.90 9.97 -14.85
CA LYS A 181 -24.14 9.31 -16.14
C LYS A 181 -23.61 7.88 -16.16
N ASP A 182 -22.44 7.65 -15.57
CA ASP A 182 -21.71 6.37 -15.63
C ASP A 182 -22.30 5.31 -14.72
N VAL A 183 -22.85 5.71 -13.56
CA VAL A 183 -23.50 4.74 -12.69
C VAL A 183 -24.87 4.40 -13.33
N LEU A 184 -24.95 3.22 -13.96
CA LEU A 184 -26.15 2.63 -14.59
C LEU A 184 -27.22 2.25 -13.54
N ILE A 185 -27.70 3.22 -12.77
CA ILE A 185 -28.59 2.96 -11.64
C ILE A 185 -30.03 3.07 -12.11
N GLU A 186 -30.83 2.03 -11.90
CA GLU A 186 -32.29 2.22 -11.82
C GLU A 186 -32.57 3.31 -10.79
N HIS A 187 -33.26 4.39 -11.17
CA HIS A 187 -33.49 5.60 -10.35
C HIS A 187 -33.86 5.34 -8.87
N LYS A 188 -34.43 4.17 -8.55
CA LYS A 188 -34.84 3.76 -7.21
C LYS A 188 -33.69 3.42 -6.24
N ASN A 189 -32.48 3.13 -6.73
CA ASN A 189 -31.35 2.70 -5.88
C ASN A 189 -30.24 3.75 -5.73
N LYS A 190 -30.41 4.98 -6.27
CA LYS A 190 -29.33 5.99 -6.28
C LYS A 190 -28.88 6.48 -4.90
N GLY A 191 -29.75 6.37 -3.89
CA GLY A 191 -29.42 6.66 -2.50
C GLY A 191 -28.97 5.44 -1.68
N SER A 192 -28.85 4.25 -2.30
CA SER A 192 -28.39 3.07 -1.55
C SER A 192 -26.91 3.21 -1.19
N ARG A 193 -26.51 2.60 -0.09
CA ARG A 193 -25.12 2.65 0.38
C ARG A 193 -24.14 2.13 -0.67
N GLU A 194 -24.49 1.04 -1.34
CA GLU A 194 -23.68 0.41 -2.38
C GLU A 194 -23.50 1.34 -3.58
N CYS A 195 -24.57 2.07 -3.94
CA CYS A 195 -24.51 3.07 -5.01
C CYS A 195 -23.60 4.24 -4.65
N LEU A 196 -23.68 4.74 -3.42
CA LEU A 196 -22.82 5.84 -2.95
C LEU A 196 -21.35 5.42 -2.89
N ILE A 197 -21.07 4.19 -2.46
CA ILE A 197 -19.69 3.66 -2.46
C ILE A 197 -19.16 3.55 -3.89
N ALA A 198 -19.93 2.96 -4.81
CA ALA A 198 -19.53 2.86 -6.21
C ALA A 198 -19.29 4.24 -6.86
N ALA A 199 -20.10 5.23 -6.50
CA ALA A 199 -19.92 6.60 -6.96
C ALA A 199 -18.66 7.26 -6.38
N LEU A 200 -18.39 7.06 -5.08
CA LEU A 200 -17.16 7.54 -4.44
C LEU A 200 -15.90 6.90 -5.04
N ASP A 201 -15.94 5.61 -5.38
CA ASP A 201 -14.83 4.90 -6.05
C ASP A 201 -14.49 5.53 -7.40
N LYS A 202 -15.50 5.99 -8.16
CA LYS A 202 -15.29 6.72 -9.41
C LYS A 202 -14.68 8.10 -9.20
N MET A 203 -14.84 8.68 -8.01
CA MET A 203 -14.26 9.98 -7.64
C MET A 203 -12.92 9.84 -6.89
N ALA A 204 -12.52 8.62 -6.51
CA ALA A 204 -11.42 8.36 -5.58
C ALA A 204 -10.09 8.97 -6.05
N ASP A 205 -9.75 8.80 -7.35
CA ASP A 205 -8.53 9.37 -7.94
C ASP A 205 -8.47 10.90 -7.81
N ALA A 206 -9.54 11.58 -8.23
CA ALA A 206 -9.64 13.04 -8.13
C ALA A 206 -9.64 13.54 -6.68
N ALA A 207 -10.17 12.73 -5.76
CA ALA A 207 -10.23 13.02 -4.33
C ALA A 207 -8.95 12.61 -3.58
N GLY A 208 -7.98 11.96 -4.25
CA GLY A 208 -6.77 11.40 -3.62
C GLY A 208 -7.08 10.37 -2.53
N LEU A 209 -8.15 9.60 -2.71
CA LEU A 209 -8.58 8.53 -1.83
C LEU A 209 -8.25 7.18 -2.48
N PRO A 210 -7.95 6.14 -1.68
CA PRO A 210 -7.86 4.79 -2.22
C PRO A 210 -9.28 4.30 -2.60
N PRO A 211 -9.39 3.33 -3.53
CA PRO A 211 -10.66 2.67 -3.78
C PRO A 211 -11.14 1.97 -2.50
N TYR A 212 -12.46 1.91 -2.32
CA TYR A 212 -13.08 1.31 -1.15
C TYR A 212 -12.68 -0.17 -1.02
N GLY A 213 -12.30 -0.58 0.19
CA GLY A 213 -11.79 -1.92 0.49
C GLY A 213 -10.28 -2.08 0.34
N ALA A 214 -9.56 -1.09 -0.19
CA ALA A 214 -8.10 -1.14 -0.26
C ALA A 214 -7.43 -0.76 1.07
N VAL A 215 -8.03 0.16 1.85
CA VAL A 215 -7.50 0.63 3.14
C VAL A 215 -8.63 0.69 4.17
N ASN A 216 -8.68 -0.29 5.07
CA ASN A 216 -9.72 -0.43 6.08
C ASN A 216 -9.91 0.82 6.96
N GLN A 217 -8.83 1.57 7.27
CA GLN A 217 -8.92 2.80 8.07
C GLN A 217 -9.63 3.92 7.30
N VAL A 218 -9.37 4.05 5.99
CA VAL A 218 -10.05 5.05 5.14
C VAL A 218 -11.51 4.63 4.92
N ASP A 219 -11.78 3.34 4.75
CA ASP A 219 -13.14 2.82 4.68
C ASP A 219 -13.94 3.15 5.95
N ALA A 220 -13.33 3.07 7.14
CA ALA A 220 -13.99 3.45 8.39
C ALA A 220 -14.42 4.93 8.37
N VAL A 221 -13.56 5.83 7.86
CA VAL A 221 -13.87 7.26 7.69
C VAL A 221 -15.00 7.47 6.69
N VAL A 222 -14.95 6.81 5.53
CA VAL A 222 -16.02 6.87 4.51
C VAL A 222 -17.35 6.36 5.07
N ASN A 223 -17.33 5.26 5.81
CA ASN A 223 -18.52 4.69 6.44
C ASN A 223 -19.14 5.62 7.49
N GLU A 224 -18.32 6.32 8.26
CA GLU A 224 -18.80 7.28 9.25
C GLU A 224 -19.36 8.55 8.58
N ALA A 225 -18.73 9.01 7.49
CA ALA A 225 -19.27 10.09 6.68
C ALA A 225 -20.64 9.72 6.06
N LEU A 226 -20.78 8.50 5.51
CA LEU A 226 -22.04 8.01 4.97
C LEU A 226 -23.15 7.96 6.03
N LYS A 227 -22.86 7.52 7.26
CA LYS A 227 -23.84 7.51 8.35
C LYS A 227 -24.29 8.91 8.73
N THR A 228 -23.33 9.83 8.85
CA THR A 228 -23.56 11.23 9.24
C THR A 228 -24.49 11.92 8.25
N VAL A 229 -24.21 11.81 6.94
CA VAL A 229 -24.99 12.51 5.91
C VAL A 229 -26.36 11.85 5.68
N ASN A 230 -26.47 10.51 5.80
CA ASN A 230 -27.76 9.82 5.69
C ASN A 230 -28.71 10.06 6.88
N ALA A 231 -28.19 10.49 8.05
CA ALA A 231 -29.04 10.83 9.19
C ALA A 231 -29.91 12.07 8.92
N ASP A 232 -29.43 12.99 8.06
CA ASP A 232 -30.04 14.30 7.84
C ASP A 232 -30.95 14.35 6.61
N GLU A 233 -30.76 13.52 5.57
CA GLU A 233 -31.48 13.64 4.29
C GLU A 233 -31.97 12.29 3.74
N ARG A 234 -33.25 11.94 3.99
CA ARG A 234 -33.89 10.73 3.46
C ARG A 234 -34.41 10.82 2.01
N THR A 235 -34.02 11.81 1.21
CA THR A 235 -34.56 11.98 -0.15
C THR A 235 -33.56 12.56 -1.14
N ALA A 236 -32.84 11.70 -1.86
CA ALA A 236 -32.20 12.08 -3.13
C ALA A 236 -32.66 11.09 -4.21
N VAL A 237 -33.73 11.45 -4.93
CA VAL A 237 -34.24 10.69 -6.08
C VAL A 237 -33.81 11.35 -7.41
N ASP A 238 -33.42 12.63 -7.36
CA ASP A 238 -33.01 13.40 -8.54
C ASP A 238 -31.49 13.62 -8.59
N GLU A 239 -31.04 14.15 -9.73
CA GLU A 239 -29.64 14.43 -10.02
C GLU A 239 -29.03 15.43 -9.04
N ALA A 240 -29.76 16.50 -8.71
CA ALA A 240 -29.30 17.54 -7.80
C ALA A 240 -29.09 17.00 -6.37
N GLY A 241 -30.04 16.21 -5.87
CA GLY A 241 -29.93 15.56 -4.56
C GLY A 241 -28.76 14.59 -4.49
N PHE A 242 -28.56 13.76 -5.53
CA PHE A 242 -27.45 12.81 -5.58
C PHE A 242 -26.08 13.53 -5.56
N LYS A 243 -25.92 14.58 -6.36
CA LYS A 243 -24.67 15.37 -6.42
C LYS A 243 -24.39 16.09 -5.10
N LYS A 244 -25.42 16.67 -4.49
CA LYS A 244 -25.32 17.30 -3.17
C LYS A 244 -24.90 16.27 -2.11
N LEU A 245 -25.52 15.10 -2.11
CA LEU A 245 -25.22 14.00 -1.20
C LEU A 245 -23.76 13.56 -1.28
N LEU A 246 -23.23 13.33 -2.49
CA LEU A 246 -21.81 13.01 -2.69
C LEU A 246 -20.89 14.13 -2.22
N THR A 247 -21.23 15.38 -2.50
CA THR A 247 -20.46 16.55 -2.07
C THR A 247 -20.40 16.65 -0.54
N ASP A 248 -21.53 16.40 0.13
CA ASP A 248 -21.61 16.44 1.59
C ASP A 248 -20.84 15.28 2.23
N ILE A 249 -20.85 14.08 1.61
CA ILE A 249 -20.02 12.95 2.04
C ILE A 249 -18.54 13.28 1.88
N LEU A 250 -18.10 13.82 0.74
CA LEU A 250 -16.71 14.25 0.54
C LEU A 250 -16.30 15.30 1.57
N ARG A 251 -17.18 16.27 1.88
CA ARG A 251 -16.91 17.27 2.93
C ARG A 251 -16.75 16.61 4.30
N ALA A 252 -17.59 15.63 4.63
CA ALA A 252 -17.48 14.88 5.88
C ALA A 252 -16.17 14.07 5.96
N VAL A 253 -15.79 13.36 4.89
CA VAL A 253 -14.50 12.63 4.80
C VAL A 253 -13.33 13.60 4.96
N MET A 254 -13.31 14.71 4.22
CA MET A 254 -12.29 15.75 4.33
C MET A 254 -12.14 16.25 5.78
N MET A 255 -13.26 16.52 6.46
CA MET A 255 -13.23 17.01 7.84
C MET A 255 -12.69 15.97 8.83
N GLN A 256 -12.96 14.69 8.62
CA GLN A 256 -12.43 13.62 9.48
C GLN A 256 -10.94 13.41 9.25
N LEU A 257 -10.49 13.31 8.00
CA LEU A 257 -9.07 13.13 7.67
C LEU A 257 -8.21 14.33 8.07
N ASN A 258 -8.75 15.56 7.99
CA ASN A 258 -8.02 16.76 8.47
C ASN A 258 -7.84 16.75 10.00
N ARG A 259 -8.82 16.22 10.74
CA ARG A 259 -8.70 16.07 12.20
C ARG A 259 -7.75 14.94 12.59
N GLN A 260 -7.76 13.85 11.85
CA GLN A 260 -6.94 12.67 12.10
C GLN A 260 -6.47 12.07 10.77
N PRO A 261 -5.28 12.47 10.28
CA PRO A 261 -4.70 11.89 9.08
C PRO A 261 -4.42 10.39 9.26
N ILE A 262 -4.54 9.64 8.16
CA ILE A 262 -4.24 8.21 8.12
C ILE A 262 -2.92 8.02 7.37
N PHE A 263 -1.97 7.34 8.01
CA PHE A 263 -0.68 6.97 7.42
C PHE A 263 -0.70 5.48 7.10
N VAL A 264 -0.40 5.15 5.85
CA VAL A 264 -0.29 3.77 5.37
C VAL A 264 1.07 3.59 4.73
N SER A 265 1.87 2.70 5.29
CA SER A 265 3.17 2.31 4.75
C SER A 265 3.16 0.83 4.37
N ASN A 266 3.79 0.48 3.26
CA ASN A 266 4.04 -0.91 2.89
C ASN A 266 5.48 -1.08 2.40
N SER A 267 6.13 -2.16 2.81
CA SER A 267 7.51 -2.48 2.50
C SER A 267 7.63 -3.92 2.03
N THR A 268 8.25 -4.13 0.88
CA THR A 268 8.47 -5.46 0.30
C THR A 268 9.93 -5.61 -0.11
N VAL A 269 10.52 -6.77 0.14
CA VAL A 269 11.88 -7.07 -0.32
C VAL A 269 11.89 -7.25 -1.83
N VAL A 270 12.81 -6.55 -2.50
CA VAL A 270 13.04 -6.70 -3.93
C VAL A 270 14.01 -7.86 -4.13
N HIS A 271 13.43 -9.01 -4.44
CA HIS A 271 14.20 -10.16 -4.89
C HIS A 271 14.64 -9.90 -6.34
N GLU A 272 15.94 -9.85 -6.59
CA GLU A 272 16.44 -9.93 -7.97
C GLU A 272 15.86 -11.22 -8.58
N PRO A 273 15.27 -11.18 -9.79
CA PRO A 273 14.81 -12.38 -10.44
C PRO A 273 16.02 -13.30 -10.63
N LEU A 274 16.10 -14.36 -9.82
CA LEU A 274 17.13 -15.40 -9.95
C LEU A 274 17.17 -15.81 -11.41
N PHE A 275 18.24 -15.42 -12.12
CA PHE A 275 18.47 -15.61 -13.55
C PHE A 275 17.73 -16.83 -14.12
N SER A 276 16.50 -16.62 -14.57
CA SER A 276 15.67 -17.66 -15.16
C SER A 276 15.49 -17.31 -16.63
N SER A 277 16.53 -17.68 -17.38
CA SER A 277 16.51 -18.09 -18.78
C SER A 277 16.17 -17.01 -19.81
N SER A 278 17.23 -16.41 -20.37
CA SER A 278 17.27 -15.85 -21.72
C SER A 278 16.86 -16.92 -22.76
N ALA A 279 15.57 -17.12 -22.97
CA ALA A 279 15.07 -17.99 -24.05
C ALA A 279 13.95 -17.35 -24.90
N ILE A 280 13.50 -16.13 -24.58
CA ILE A 280 12.35 -15.54 -25.27
C ILE A 280 12.72 -14.88 -26.62
N LEU A 281 14.00 -14.65 -26.92
CA LEU A 281 14.45 -14.08 -28.21
C LEU A 281 15.05 -15.13 -29.14
N SER A 282 14.31 -16.21 -29.41
CA SER A 282 14.54 -17.03 -30.61
C SER A 282 13.39 -16.77 -31.58
N SER A 283 13.55 -15.74 -32.42
CA SER A 283 12.64 -15.48 -33.54
C SER A 283 12.75 -16.63 -34.57
N PRO A 284 11.65 -17.34 -34.89
CA PRO A 284 11.65 -18.26 -36.02
C PRO A 284 11.50 -17.47 -37.33
N PRO A 285 12.16 -17.92 -38.42
CA PRO A 285 12.23 -17.19 -39.67
C PRO A 285 10.88 -17.20 -40.42
N VAL A 286 10.48 -16.01 -40.86
CA VAL A 286 9.33 -15.76 -41.74
C VAL A 286 9.54 -16.48 -43.06
N LYS A 287 8.79 -17.56 -43.31
CA LYS A 287 8.65 -18.13 -44.65
C LYS A 287 7.37 -17.59 -45.29
N SER A 288 7.61 -16.69 -46.23
CA SER A 288 6.73 -16.15 -47.26
C SER A 288 5.99 -17.24 -48.03
N SER A 289 4.66 -17.13 -48.11
CA SER A 289 3.82 -17.82 -49.09
C SER A 289 3.66 -16.94 -50.33
N PRO A 290 3.81 -17.46 -51.57
CA PRO A 290 3.36 -16.78 -52.77
C PRO A 290 1.85 -16.99 -52.98
N SER A 291 1.23 -15.94 -53.50
CA SER A 291 -0.19 -15.77 -53.83
C SER A 291 -0.67 -16.69 -54.94
N GLU A 292 -1.89 -17.21 -54.78
CA GLU A 292 -2.96 -17.32 -55.79
C GLU A 292 -4.32 -17.10 -55.11
#